data_AF-A0A3D1PYU5-F1
#
_entry.id   AF-A0A3D1PYU5-F1
#
_cell.length_a   1.000
_cell.length_b   1.000
_cell.length_c   1.000
_cell.angle_alpha   90.00
_cell.angle_beta   90.00
_cell.angle_gamma   90.00
#
_symmetry.space_group_name_H-M   'P 1'
#
loop_
_entity.id
_entity.type
_entity.pdbx_description
1 polymer ?
#
loop_
_entity_poly.entity_id
_entity_poly.type
_entity_poly.pdbx_seq_one_letter_code
_entity_poly.pdbx_strand_id
1 'polypeptide(L)'
;DGLVFRNVEMRHVLTPFVINMFYFCDPDGKSDYVQSHDPLPLDDATPRLGSLTMENITATDAEYAGCWFSGLPEQPVEKVEMNNVSISFAENAGAGHAAMMCGAAECSKLAIWAENVKEIHFHNVKLEGYAGERLNFINVGSFKED
;
A
#
# COMPACT_ATOMS: atom_id res chain seq x y z
N ASP A 1 -17.62 3.63 0.90
CA ASP A 1 -17.36 3.45 2.33
C ASP A 1 -15.88 3.25 2.58
N GLY A 2 -15.45 3.27 3.85
CA GLY A 2 -14.05 3.17 4.23
C GLY A 2 -13.78 2.04 5.21
N LEU A 3 -12.50 1.70 5.34
CA LEU A 3 -11.98 0.74 6.30
C LEU A 3 -11.15 1.46 7.36
N VAL A 4 -11.32 1.08 8.62
CA VAL A 4 -10.59 1.64 9.75
C VAL A 4 -9.87 0.53 10.50
N PHE A 5 -8.55 0.67 10.62
CA PHE A 5 -7.68 -0.18 11.42
C PHE A 5 -7.19 0.66 12.60
N ARG A 6 -7.46 0.22 13.82
CA ARG A 6 -7.11 1.01 15.02
C ARG A 6 -6.53 0.14 16.12
N ASN A 7 -5.51 0.64 16.80
CA ASN A 7 -4.86 0.00 17.95
C ASN A 7 -4.31 -1.39 17.60
N VAL A 8 -3.50 -1.46 16.53
CA VAL A 8 -2.94 -2.72 16.03
C VAL A 8 -1.44 -2.75 16.29
N GLU A 9 -0.98 -3.87 16.84
CA GLU A 9 0.43 -4.19 16.96
C GLU A 9 0.78 -5.36 16.03
N MET A 10 1.82 -5.17 15.21
CA MET A 10 2.34 -6.17 14.29
C MET A 10 3.83 -6.37 14.57
N ARG A 11 4.29 -7.63 14.57
CA ARG A 11 5.69 -7.98 14.81
C ARG A 11 6.14 -9.00 13.78
N HIS A 12 7.33 -8.79 13.20
CA HIS A 12 7.95 -9.73 12.25
C HIS A 12 7.02 -10.08 11.07
N VAL A 13 6.26 -9.10 10.59
CA VAL A 13 5.41 -9.26 9.41
C VAL A 13 6.19 -8.91 8.15
N LEU A 14 5.90 -9.55 7.03
CA LEU A 14 6.59 -9.24 5.77
C LEU A 14 6.26 -7.82 5.30
N THR A 15 4.97 -7.48 5.29
CA THR A 15 4.48 -6.13 4.98
C THR A 15 3.26 -5.82 5.85
N PRO A 16 3.29 -4.76 6.70
CA PRO A 16 2.19 -4.39 7.58
C PRO A 16 0.84 -4.14 6.87
N PHE A 17 0.86 -3.38 5.77
CA PHE A 17 -0.35 -3.10 4.98
C PHE A 17 -0.10 -3.32 3.50
N VAL A 18 -0.93 -4.16 2.89
CA VAL A 18 -0.98 -4.37 1.43
C VAL A 18 -2.42 -4.25 1.00
N ILE A 19 -2.71 -3.26 0.16
CA ILE A 19 -4.00 -3.07 -0.50
C ILE A 19 -3.70 -2.96 -1.98
N ASN A 20 -4.17 -3.92 -2.76
CA ASN A 20 -3.78 -4.11 -4.16
C ASN A 20 -5.00 -4.55 -4.97
N MET A 21 -5.33 -3.80 -6.03
CA MET A 21 -6.43 -4.11 -6.95
C MET A 21 -6.01 -4.94 -8.18
N PHE A 22 -4.73 -5.33 -8.27
CA PHE A 22 -4.14 -6.15 -9.33
C PHE A 22 -3.81 -7.57 -8.84
N TYR A 23 -4.71 -8.22 -8.12
CA TYR A 23 -4.42 -9.49 -7.43
C TYR A 23 -4.24 -10.67 -8.40
N PHE A 24 -3.04 -11.29 -8.44
CA PHE A 24 -2.73 -12.29 -9.47
C PHE A 24 -3.12 -13.74 -9.14
N CYS A 25 -3.49 -14.06 -7.90
CA CYS A 25 -3.65 -15.45 -7.46
C CYS A 25 -4.98 -16.08 -7.93
N ASP A 26 -5.94 -15.26 -8.35
CA ASP A 26 -7.19 -15.75 -8.91
C ASP A 26 -6.99 -16.37 -10.31
N PRO A 27 -7.89 -17.25 -10.78
CA PRO A 27 -7.72 -17.93 -12.07
C PRO A 27 -7.49 -16.99 -13.26
N ASP A 28 -8.10 -15.81 -13.24
CA ASP A 28 -7.97 -14.74 -14.22
C ASP A 28 -7.01 -13.62 -13.78
N GLY A 29 -6.36 -13.77 -12.63
CA GLY A 29 -5.52 -12.72 -12.02
C GLY A 29 -4.31 -12.31 -12.86
N LYS A 30 -3.94 -13.11 -13.86
CA LYS A 30 -2.85 -12.78 -14.82
C LYS A 30 -3.36 -12.30 -16.19
N SER A 31 -4.67 -12.09 -16.33
CA SER A 31 -5.25 -11.57 -17.57
C SER A 31 -4.88 -10.10 -17.76
N ASP A 32 -4.88 -9.65 -19.03
CA ASP A 32 -4.67 -8.24 -19.37
C ASP A 32 -5.73 -7.35 -18.71
N TYR A 33 -6.95 -7.86 -18.49
CA TYR A 33 -8.01 -7.14 -17.79
C TYR A 33 -7.63 -6.83 -16.34
N VAL A 34 -7.13 -7.81 -15.58
CA VAL A 34 -6.77 -7.62 -14.16
C VAL A 34 -5.46 -6.87 -13.99
N GLN A 35 -4.52 -6.99 -14.94
CA GLN A 35 -3.18 -6.40 -14.84
C GLN A 35 -2.97 -5.13 -15.68
N SER A 36 -4.03 -4.57 -16.29
CA SER A 36 -3.93 -3.33 -17.09
C SER A 36 -3.63 -2.11 -16.22
N HIS A 37 -2.54 -1.41 -16.53
CA HIS A 37 -2.25 -0.08 -15.97
C HIS A 37 -2.81 1.07 -16.82
N ASP A 38 -3.49 0.76 -17.93
CA ASP A 38 -4.27 1.73 -18.70
C ASP A 38 -5.72 1.81 -18.16
N PRO A 39 -6.33 3.00 -18.10
CA PRO A 39 -7.71 3.15 -17.64
C PRO A 39 -8.71 2.33 -18.46
N LEU A 40 -9.50 1.51 -17.78
CA LEU A 40 -10.61 0.75 -18.38
C LEU A 40 -11.97 1.44 -18.16
N PRO A 41 -13.02 1.08 -18.92
CA PRO A 41 -14.36 1.58 -18.67
C PRO A 41 -14.87 1.18 -17.28
N LEU A 42 -15.47 2.12 -16.56
CA LEU A 42 -16.14 1.85 -15.29
C LEU A 42 -17.46 1.10 -15.52
N ASP A 43 -17.63 0.01 -14.79
CA ASP A 43 -18.83 -0.81 -14.77
C ASP A 43 -19.14 -1.34 -13.36
N ASP A 44 -20.20 -2.14 -13.24
CA ASP A 44 -20.63 -2.71 -11.96
C ASP A 44 -19.65 -3.72 -11.36
N ALA A 45 -18.69 -4.23 -12.15
CA ALA A 45 -17.64 -5.14 -11.71
C ALA A 45 -16.39 -4.41 -11.22
N THR A 46 -16.27 -3.10 -11.51
CA THR A 46 -15.11 -2.31 -11.12
C THR A 46 -15.06 -2.16 -9.59
N PRO A 47 -14.00 -2.66 -8.91
CA PRO A 47 -13.91 -2.53 -7.47
C PRO A 47 -13.70 -1.08 -7.06
N ARG A 48 -14.27 -0.68 -5.91
CA ARG A 48 -14.09 0.66 -5.34
C ARG A 48 -13.52 0.56 -3.93
N LEU A 49 -12.39 1.26 -3.72
CA LEU A 49 -11.81 1.49 -2.39
C LEU A 49 -12.01 2.94 -1.99
N GLY A 50 -12.79 3.18 -0.93
CA GLY A 50 -12.97 4.51 -0.36
C GLY A 50 -11.78 4.92 0.50
N SER A 51 -12.04 5.36 1.74
CA SER A 51 -10.99 5.74 2.67
C SER A 51 -10.38 4.54 3.40
N LEU A 52 -9.06 4.52 3.55
CA LEU A 52 -8.30 3.58 4.34
C LEU A 52 -7.65 4.35 5.49
N THR A 53 -8.12 4.12 6.71
CA THR A 53 -7.67 4.85 7.90
C THR A 53 -6.92 3.91 8.83
N MET A 54 -5.66 4.24 9.13
CA MET A 54 -4.79 3.52 10.05
C MET A 54 -4.48 4.41 11.25
N GLU A 55 -4.87 4.00 12.45
CA GLU A 55 -4.73 4.82 13.66
C GLU A 55 -4.10 4.05 14.81
N ASN A 56 -3.10 4.65 15.47
CA ASN A 56 -2.39 4.03 16.58
C ASN A 56 -1.86 2.64 16.20
N ILE A 57 -1.03 2.59 15.16
CA ILE A 57 -0.45 1.36 14.66
C ILE A 57 1.03 1.32 15.02
N THR A 58 1.50 0.16 15.47
CA THR A 58 2.93 -0.12 15.61
C THR A 58 3.26 -1.41 14.89
N ALA A 59 4.11 -1.33 13.87
CA ALA A 59 4.70 -2.48 13.21
C ALA A 59 6.20 -2.51 13.52
N THR A 60 6.67 -3.59 14.14
CA THR A 60 8.08 -3.78 14.47
C THR A 60 8.66 -4.90 13.63
N ASP A 61 9.85 -4.65 13.10
CA ASP A 61 10.63 -5.61 12.30
C ASP A 61 9.88 -6.10 11.05
N ALA A 62 9.31 -5.15 10.29
CA ALA A 62 8.82 -5.41 8.95
C ALA A 62 9.99 -5.80 8.00
N GLU A 63 9.71 -6.55 6.95
CA GLU A 63 10.77 -7.05 6.06
C GLU A 63 10.75 -6.43 4.66
N TYR A 64 9.68 -6.63 3.89
CA TYR A 64 9.66 -6.32 2.46
C TYR A 64 9.28 -4.87 2.20
N ALA A 65 8.15 -4.45 2.78
CA ALA A 65 7.64 -3.09 2.65
C ALA A 65 6.93 -2.63 3.93
N GLY A 66 6.80 -1.33 4.14
CA GLY A 66 6.03 -0.74 5.25
C GLY A 66 4.55 -0.69 4.88
N CYS A 67 4.24 -0.08 3.75
CA CYS A 67 2.91 -0.14 3.16
C CYS A 67 2.97 -0.23 1.64
N TRP A 68 1.99 -0.92 1.06
CA TRP A 68 1.75 -0.99 -0.38
C TRP A 68 0.28 -0.68 -0.68
N PHE A 69 0.04 0.36 -1.45
CA PHE A 69 -1.29 0.75 -1.93
C PHE A 69 -1.28 0.82 -3.46
N SER A 70 -2.09 0.01 -4.13
CA SER A 70 -2.27 0.04 -5.59
C SER A 70 -3.76 0.04 -5.91
N GLY A 71 -4.26 1.22 -6.33
CA GLY A 71 -5.59 1.40 -6.90
C GLY A 71 -5.62 1.20 -8.41
N LEU A 72 -6.81 1.13 -8.99
CA LEU A 72 -6.99 1.11 -10.44
C LEU A 72 -6.82 2.51 -11.03
N PRO A 73 -6.31 2.66 -12.26
CA PRO A 73 -6.16 3.95 -12.91
C PRO A 73 -7.52 4.64 -13.18
N GLU A 74 -8.56 3.88 -13.52
CA GLU A 74 -9.94 4.36 -13.69
C GLU A 74 -10.69 4.56 -12.37
N GLN A 75 -10.29 3.83 -11.31
CA GLN A 75 -10.93 3.91 -9.99
C GLN A 75 -9.88 3.96 -8.85
N PRO A 76 -9.17 5.10 -8.69
CA PRO A 76 -8.15 5.26 -7.66
C PRO A 76 -8.70 5.10 -6.24
N VAL A 77 -7.83 4.69 -5.31
CA VAL A 77 -8.15 4.70 -3.86
C VAL A 77 -8.52 6.11 -3.44
N GLU A 78 -9.65 6.30 -2.76
CA GLU A 78 -10.12 7.65 -2.46
C GLU A 78 -9.25 8.38 -1.44
N LYS A 79 -8.85 7.73 -0.35
CA LYS A 79 -7.98 8.35 0.65
C LYS A 79 -7.19 7.31 1.43
N VAL A 80 -5.92 7.55 1.70
CA VAL A 80 -5.14 6.86 2.74
C VAL A 80 -4.84 7.85 3.85
N GLU A 81 -5.20 7.50 5.08
CA GLU A 81 -4.99 8.35 6.25
C GLU A 81 -4.28 7.55 7.34
N MET A 82 -3.12 8.05 7.78
CA MET A 82 -2.32 7.43 8.82
C MET A 82 -2.13 8.41 9.98
N ASN A 83 -2.68 8.08 11.14
CA ASN A 83 -2.58 8.90 12.34
C ASN A 83 -1.86 8.11 13.44
N ASN A 84 -0.71 8.61 13.92
CA ASN A 84 0.09 7.95 14.95
C ASN A 84 0.47 6.52 14.54
N VAL A 85 1.24 6.40 13.46
CA VAL A 85 1.69 5.12 12.90
C VAL A 85 3.21 5.04 13.00
N SER A 86 3.72 3.97 13.57
CA SER A 86 5.16 3.69 13.61
C SER A 86 5.46 2.35 12.95
N ILE A 87 6.40 2.35 12.00
CA ILE A 87 6.87 1.15 11.30
C ILE A 87 8.40 1.09 11.39
N SER A 88 8.95 0.01 11.94
CA SER A 88 10.38 -0.28 11.87
C SER A 88 10.64 -1.50 11.00
N PHE A 89 11.79 -1.52 10.34
CA PHE A 89 12.25 -2.66 9.55
C PHE A 89 13.32 -3.47 10.29
N ALA A 90 13.30 -4.78 10.08
CA ALA A 90 14.28 -5.68 10.68
C ALA A 90 15.71 -5.35 10.18
N GLU A 91 16.71 -5.47 11.05
CA GLU A 91 18.11 -5.21 10.68
C GLU A 91 18.55 -6.10 9.50
N ASN A 92 18.20 -7.39 9.56
CA ASN A 92 18.48 -8.39 8.54
C ASN A 92 17.22 -8.79 7.77
N ALA A 93 16.40 -7.82 7.35
CA ALA A 93 15.20 -8.09 6.57
C ALA A 93 15.50 -8.89 5.29
N GLY A 94 14.66 -9.88 4.99
CA GLY A 94 14.65 -10.56 3.71
C GLY A 94 14.17 -9.64 2.57
N ALA A 95 14.18 -10.21 1.36
CA ALA A 95 13.63 -9.59 0.16
C ALA A 95 12.51 -10.49 -0.39
N GLY A 96 11.49 -9.86 -0.96
CA GLY A 96 10.32 -10.56 -1.48
C GLY A 96 9.33 -9.63 -2.17
N HIS A 97 8.21 -10.20 -2.61
CA HIS A 97 7.13 -9.45 -3.25
C HIS A 97 6.14 -8.98 -2.17
N ALA A 98 6.07 -7.67 -1.94
CA ALA A 98 5.12 -7.09 -0.98
C ALA A 98 3.66 -7.23 -1.44
N ALA A 99 3.41 -7.04 -2.74
CA ALA A 99 2.09 -7.22 -3.34
C ALA A 99 2.05 -8.44 -4.25
N MET A 100 0.96 -9.20 -4.18
CA MET A 100 0.64 -10.27 -5.13
C MET A 100 0.10 -9.67 -6.43
N MET A 101 0.93 -8.89 -7.11
CA MET A 101 0.66 -8.15 -8.35
C MET A 101 1.70 -8.48 -9.41
N CYS A 102 1.29 -8.67 -10.67
CA CYS A 102 2.28 -8.93 -11.72
C CYS A 102 3.12 -7.67 -11.95
N GLY A 103 4.43 -7.86 -12.15
CA GLY A 103 5.34 -6.73 -12.37
C GLY A 103 5.73 -5.95 -11.12
N ALA A 104 5.14 -6.23 -9.95
CA ALA A 104 5.67 -5.73 -8.68
C ALA A 104 7.08 -6.29 -8.48
N ALA A 105 8.07 -5.40 -8.36
CA ALA A 105 9.45 -5.82 -8.15
C ALA A 105 9.64 -6.43 -6.76
N GLU A 106 10.58 -7.37 -6.66
CA GLU A 106 11.08 -7.80 -5.36
C GLU A 106 11.68 -6.62 -4.60
N CYS A 107 11.33 -6.49 -3.32
CA CYS A 107 11.75 -5.39 -2.48
C CYS A 107 12.19 -5.87 -1.11
N SER A 108 13.08 -5.10 -0.49
CA SER A 108 13.49 -5.26 0.89
C SER A 108 13.51 -3.88 1.51
N LYS A 109 12.81 -3.74 2.65
CA LYS A 109 12.71 -2.50 3.42
C LYS A 109 12.17 -1.30 2.63
N LEU A 110 11.29 -1.53 1.66
CA LEU A 110 10.61 -0.44 0.96
C LEU A 110 9.72 0.31 1.95
N ALA A 111 9.80 1.64 2.02
CA ALA A 111 9.01 2.41 2.98
C ALA A 111 7.51 2.39 2.62
N ILE A 112 7.07 3.30 1.75
CA ILE A 112 5.70 3.41 1.28
C ILE A 112 5.67 3.36 -0.25
N TRP A 113 4.86 2.46 -0.81
CA TRP A 113 4.45 2.46 -2.22
C TRP A 113 2.99 2.88 -2.31
N ALA A 114 2.69 3.87 -3.16
CA ALA A 114 1.33 4.27 -3.46
C ALA A 114 1.15 4.54 -4.96
N GLU A 115 0.23 3.81 -5.58
CA GLU A 115 -0.14 3.91 -6.98
C GLU A 115 -1.64 4.15 -7.11
N ASN A 116 -2.03 5.17 -7.89
CA ASN A 116 -3.42 5.56 -8.14
C ASN A 116 -4.19 5.78 -6.82
N VAL A 117 -3.78 6.82 -6.08
CA VAL A 117 -4.41 7.25 -4.81
C VAL A 117 -4.76 8.73 -4.89
N LYS A 118 -6.01 9.12 -4.61
CA LYS A 118 -6.39 10.53 -4.74
C LYS A 118 -5.77 11.41 -3.65
N GLU A 119 -5.81 10.95 -2.40
CA GLU A 119 -5.35 11.72 -1.24
C GLU A 119 -4.59 10.84 -0.25
N ILE A 120 -3.44 11.32 0.23
CA ILE A 120 -2.68 10.69 1.31
C ILE A 120 -2.42 11.71 2.41
N HIS A 121 -2.89 11.43 3.62
CA HIS A 121 -2.70 12.30 4.80
C HIS A 121 -1.97 11.55 5.92
N PHE A 122 -0.80 12.05 6.30
CA PHE A 122 0.00 11.52 7.39
C PHE A 122 0.01 12.50 8.56
N HIS A 123 -0.34 12.02 9.75
CA HIS A 123 -0.19 12.75 11.00
C HIS A 123 0.63 11.90 11.96
N ASN A 124 1.81 12.40 12.35
CA ASN A 124 2.72 11.68 13.25
C ASN A 124 3.03 10.24 12.73
N VAL A 125 3.57 10.13 11.53
CA VAL A 125 3.92 8.85 10.88
C VAL A 125 5.44 8.66 10.84
N LYS A 126 5.93 7.65 11.58
CA LYS A 126 7.35 7.37 11.73
C LYS A 126 7.73 6.06 11.03
N LEU A 127 8.68 6.13 10.09
CA LEU A 127 9.29 4.95 9.47
C LEU A 127 10.79 4.93 9.77
N GLU A 128 11.32 3.80 10.26
CA GLU A 128 12.72 3.64 10.64
C GLU A 128 13.34 2.37 10.05
N GLY A 129 14.58 2.47 9.58
CA GLY A 129 15.31 1.33 9.02
C GLY A 129 14.91 0.94 7.61
N TYR A 130 14.10 1.75 6.91
CA TYR A 130 13.78 1.55 5.49
C TYR A 130 14.99 1.82 4.59
N ALA A 131 14.96 1.29 3.37
CA ALA A 131 15.97 1.52 2.33
C ALA A 131 15.37 2.33 1.16
N GLY A 132 16.18 3.21 0.57
CA GLY A 132 15.76 4.04 -0.56
C GLY A 132 14.86 5.20 -0.17
N GLU A 133 13.91 5.53 -1.05
CA GLU A 133 12.98 6.64 -0.85
C GLU A 133 11.89 6.29 0.16
N ARG A 134 11.52 7.27 1.00
CA ARG A 134 10.44 7.12 1.98
C ARG A 134 9.08 6.96 1.29
N LEU A 135 8.87 7.68 0.19
CA LEU A 135 7.60 7.78 -0.52
C LEU A 135 7.83 7.47 -2.00
N ASN A 136 7.21 6.40 -2.50
CA ASN A 136 7.26 5.98 -3.89
C ASN A 136 5.86 6.14 -4.48
N PHE A 137 5.60 7.28 -5.12
CA PHE A 137 4.27 7.67 -5.57
C PHE A 137 4.15 7.64 -7.10
N ILE A 138 3.05 7.04 -7.58
CA ILE A 138 2.63 7.03 -8.98
C ILE A 138 1.17 7.48 -9.01
N ASN A 139 0.87 8.55 -9.74
CA ASN A 139 -0.49 9.11 -9.84
C ASN A 139 -1.16 9.37 -8.49
N VAL A 140 -0.42 9.94 -7.53
CA VAL A 140 -0.97 10.41 -6.26
C VAL A 140 -1.47 11.84 -6.43
N GLY A 141 -2.76 12.08 -6.19
CA GLY A 141 -3.39 13.38 -6.44
C GLY A 141 -2.93 14.47 -5.48
N SER A 142 -2.83 14.15 -4.19
CA SER A 142 -2.24 15.04 -3.18
C SER A 142 -1.67 14.26 -2.00
N PHE A 143 -0.63 14.84 -1.38
CA PHE A 143 0.00 14.34 -0.17
C PHE A 143 0.13 15.48 0.85
N LYS A 144 -0.24 15.21 2.10
CA LYS A 144 -0.06 16.12 3.23
C LYS A 144 0.54 15.36 4.40
N GLU A 145 1.45 16.01 5.10
CA GLU A 145 2.07 15.48 6.29
C GLU A 145 2.29 16.58 7.33
N ASP A 146 1.93 16.30 8.58
CA ASP A 146 2.10 17.19 9.74
C ASP A 146 2.55 16.45 11.01
#